data_AF-A0A2D7NDP5-F1
#
_entry.id   AF-A0A2D7NDP5-F1
#
_cell.length_a   1.000
_cell.length_b   1.000
_cell.length_c   1.000
_cell.angle_alpha   90.00
_cell.angle_beta   90.00
_cell.angle_gamma   90.00
#
_symmetry.space_group_name_H-M   'P 1'
#
loop_
_entity.id
_entity.type
_entity.pdbx_description
1 polymer ?
#
loop_
_entity_poly.entity_id
_entity_poly.type
_entity_poly.pdbx_seq_one_letter_code
_entity_poly.pdbx_strand_id
1 'polypeptide(L)' 'MPLNSIISTYSIGDTISIDDQLRPYNVCYSSENNSNNTFRLADFNGNLNGGHYRVTLISMNASW' A
#
# COMPACT_ATOMS: atom_id res chain seq x y z
N MET A 1 0.50 -22.71 25.03
CA MET A 1 1.62 -22.51 24.08
C MET A 1 1.49 -21.11 23.48
N PRO A 2 2.61 -20.39 23.28
CA PRO A 2 2.86 -19.04 23.80
C PRO A 2 2.32 -17.88 22.96
N LEU A 3 2.42 -16.66 23.53
CA LEU A 3 2.07 -15.36 22.95
C LEU A 3 2.53 -15.24 21.50
N ASN A 4 1.57 -15.06 20.59
CA ASN A 4 1.86 -14.67 19.22
C ASN A 4 2.56 -13.31 19.26
N SER A 5 3.80 -13.31 18.76
CA SER A 5 4.56 -12.15 18.32
C SER A 5 3.63 -11.10 17.70
N ILE A 6 3.95 -9.82 17.86
CA ILE A 6 3.31 -8.75 17.09
C ILE A 6 3.51 -9.12 15.61
N ILE A 7 2.49 -9.69 14.95
CA ILE A 7 2.66 -10.37 13.66
C ILE A 7 2.78 -9.27 12.62
N SER A 8 4.02 -9.00 12.16
CA SER A 8 4.19 -8.33 10.88
C SER A 8 3.69 -9.29 9.81
N THR A 9 2.63 -8.92 9.09
CA THR A 9 2.05 -9.74 8.00
C THR A 9 3.04 -9.97 6.85
N TYR A 10 4.05 -9.10 6.73
CA TYR A 10 5.10 -9.14 5.71
C TYR A 10 6.48 -8.94 6.35
N SER A 11 7.50 -9.57 5.79
CA SER A 11 8.91 -9.48 6.18
C SER A 11 9.79 -8.86 5.07
N ILE A 12 11.05 -8.57 5.37
CA ILE A 12 12.00 -8.04 4.39
C ILE A 12 12.17 -9.06 3.25
N GLY A 13 11.94 -8.61 2.02
CA GLY A 13 12.00 -9.44 0.81
C GLY A 13 10.65 -10.00 0.36
N ASP A 14 9.60 -9.87 1.17
CA ASP A 14 8.26 -10.27 0.76
C ASP A 14 7.67 -9.30 -0.26
N THR A 15 6.80 -9.84 -1.11
CA THR A 15 5.97 -9.05 -2.04
C THR A 15 4.56 -8.95 -1.47
N ILE A 16 3.98 -7.74 -1.53
CA ILE A 16 2.60 -7.50 -1.07
C ILE A 16 1.64 -8.27 -1.98
N SER A 17 0.66 -8.97 -1.38
CA SER A 17 -0.35 -9.72 -2.13
C SER A 17 -1.22 -8.82 -3.03
N ILE A 18 -1.80 -9.38 -4.09
CA ILE A 18 -2.67 -8.61 -4.99
C ILE A 18 -3.92 -8.08 -4.28
N ASP A 19 -4.48 -8.86 -3.35
CA ASP A 19 -5.65 -8.49 -2.57
C ASP A 19 -5.37 -7.28 -1.67
N ASP A 20 -4.20 -7.27 -1.02
CA ASP A 20 -3.78 -6.12 -0.22
C ASP A 20 -3.40 -4.91 -1.08
N GLN A 21 -2.88 -5.14 -2.29
CA GLN A 21 -2.60 -4.05 -3.21
C GLN A 21 -3.86 -3.35 -3.72
N LEU A 22 -4.95 -4.09 -3.94
CA LEU A 22 -6.24 -3.57 -4.40
C LEU A 22 -7.09 -2.96 -3.28
N ARG A 23 -6.64 -3.04 -2.02
CA ARG A 23 -7.34 -2.48 -0.87
C ARG A 23 -7.50 -0.96 -1.03
N PRO A 24 -8.74 -0.43 -0.98
CA PRO A 24 -8.97 1.00 -1.08
C PRO A 24 -8.65 1.68 0.25
N TYR A 25 -7.84 2.74 0.20
CA TYR A 25 -7.56 3.62 1.32
C TYR A 25 -8.12 5.00 1.02
N ASN A 26 -8.83 5.59 1.99
CA ASN A 26 -9.31 6.96 1.85
C ASN A 26 -8.17 7.94 2.14
N VAL A 27 -7.96 8.93 1.27
CA VAL A 27 -6.95 9.97 1.43
C VAL A 27 -7.61 11.33 1.60
N CYS A 28 -7.10 12.13 2.54
CA CYS A 28 -7.65 13.46 2.80
C CYS A 28 -7.27 14.46 1.70
N TYR A 29 -6.18 14.20 0.97
CA TYR A 29 -5.72 15.01 -0.15
C TYR A 29 -5.32 14.09 -1.30
N SER A 30 -6.16 14.09 -2.33
CA SER A 30 -5.92 13.39 -3.57
C SER A 30 -5.33 14.35 -4.61
N SER A 31 -4.39 13.86 -5.42
CA SER A 31 -3.98 14.59 -6.64
C SER A 31 -5.20 14.76 -7.55
N GLU A 32 -5.23 15.85 -8.33
CA GLU A 32 -6.34 16.27 -9.21
C GLU A 32 -6.91 15.15 -10.12
N ASN A 33 -6.16 14.08 -10.37
CA ASN A 33 -6.57 12.96 -11.23
C ASN A 33 -7.29 11.82 -10.53
N ASN A 34 -7.40 11.82 -9.20
CA ASN A 34 -8.04 10.75 -8.43
C ASN A 34 -9.31 11.27 -7.75
N SER A 35 -10.38 11.35 -8.56
CA SER A 35 -11.68 11.97 -8.25
C SER A 35 -12.43 11.36 -7.07
N ASN A 36 -12.03 10.20 -6.57
CA ASN A 36 -12.71 9.48 -5.50
C ASN A 36 -11.96 9.52 -4.15
N ASN A 37 -10.92 10.35 -4.02
CA ASN A 37 -10.08 10.43 -2.80
C ASN A 37 -9.64 9.04 -2.29
N THR A 38 -9.52 8.08 -3.20
CA THR A 38 -9.24 6.69 -2.88
C THR A 38 -7.90 6.34 -3.52
N PHE A 39 -7.03 5.78 -2.70
CA PHE A 39 -5.70 5.31 -3.06
C PHE A 39 -5.66 3.78 -2.97
N ARG A 40 -5.04 3.13 -3.95
CA ARG A 40 -4.69 1.71 -3.89
C ARG A 40 -3.20 1.56 -4.20
N LEU A 41 -2.52 0.61 -3.57
CA LEU A 41 -1.11 0.32 -3.89
C LEU A 41 -0.98 -0.21 -5.33
N ALA A 42 -2.03 -0.88 -5.84
CA ALA A 42 -2.13 -1.33 -7.23
C ALA A 42 -1.99 -0.18 -8.25
N ASP A 43 -2.35 1.05 -7.90
CA ASP A 43 -2.22 2.23 -8.78
C ASP A 43 -0.75 2.57 -9.10
N PHE A 44 0.19 1.97 -8.37
CA PHE A 44 1.63 2.12 -8.57
C PHE A 44 2.31 0.83 -9.04
N ASN A 45 1.55 -0.25 -9.23
CA ASN A 45 2.08 -1.51 -9.74
C ASN A 45 2.18 -1.48 -11.27
N GLY A 46 3.40 -1.38 -11.79
CA GLY A 46 3.66 -1.33 -13.23
C GLY A 46 3.18 -2.56 -14.00
N ASN A 47 3.11 -3.74 -13.38
CA ASN A 47 2.57 -4.95 -14.02
C ASN A 47 1.06 -4.84 -14.29
N LEU A 48 0.33 -4.10 -13.44
CA LEU A 48 -1.11 -3.89 -13.60
C LEU A 48 -1.41 -2.65 -14.46
N ASN A 49 -0.49 -1.69 -14.49
CA ASN A 49 -0.65 -0.40 -15.18
C ASN A 49 0.11 -0.34 -16.51
N GLY A 50 0.15 -1.43 -17.27
CA GLY A 50 0.67 -1.44 -18.65
C GLY A 50 2.18 -1.18 -18.80
N GLY A 51 2.98 -1.48 -17.77
CA GLY A 51 4.43 -1.32 -17.79
C GLY A 51 4.95 -0.01 -17.18
N HIS A 52 4.08 0.81 -16.59
CA HIS A 52 4.47 2.06 -15.93
C HIS A 52 4.88 1.84 -14.47
N TYR A 53 6.16 1.52 -14.25
CA TYR A 53 6.71 1.31 -12.90
C TYR A 53 6.99 2.62 -12.17
N ARG A 54 6.67 2.64 -10.86
CA ARG A 54 6.88 3.79 -9.97
C ARG A 54 7.55 3.32 -8.68
N VAL A 55 8.35 4.19 -8.07
CA VAL A 55 8.93 3.97 -6.74
C VAL A 55 8.10 4.74 -5.72
N THR A 56 7.60 4.03 -4.71
CA THR A 56 6.76 4.61 -3.65
C THR A 56 7.48 4.52 -2.32
N LEU A 57 7.60 5.64 -1.60
CA LEU A 57 8.13 5.71 -0.24
C LEU A 57 6.96 5.91 0.73
N ILE A 58 6.83 5.03 1.72
CA ILE A 58 5.80 5.11 2.76
C ILE A 58 6.50 5.41 4.08
N SER A 59 6.20 6.57 4.67
CA SER A 59 6.66 6.94 6.00
C SER A 59 5.48 6.85 6.97
N MET A 60 5.63 6.06 8.02
CA MET A 60 4.64 5.90 9.07
C MET A 60 5.14 6.64 10.32
N ASN A 61 4.42 7.66 10.73
CA ASN A 61 4.70 8.40 11.97
C ASN A 61 3.62 8.08 13.01
N ALA A 62 4.01 7.89 14.25
CA ALA A 62 3.11 7.70 15.37
C ALA A 62 3.46 8.71 16.47
N SER A 63 2.47 9.49 16.91
CA SER A 63 2.58 10.28 18.14
C SER A 63 2.19 9.42 19.33
N TRP A 64 2.83 9.65 20.47
CA TRP A 64 2.51 9.05 21.76
C TRP A 64 1.30 9.73 22.42
#